data_AF-A0AAD4KI35-F1
#
_entry.id   AF-A0AAD4KI35-F1
#
_cell.length_a   1.000
_cell.length_b   1.000
_cell.length_c   1.000
_cell.angle_alpha   90.00
_cell.angle_beta   90.00
_cell.angle_gamma   90.00
#
_symmetry.space_group_name_H-M   'P 1'
#
loop_
_entity.id
_entity.type
_entity.pdbx_description
1 polymer ?
#
loop_
_entity_poly.entity_id
_entity_poly.type
_entity_poly.pdbx_seq_one_letter_code
_entity_poly.pdbx_strand_id
1 'polypeptide(L)'
;MASNPPASCCATGFKHEGTAKGKLSNLKDFEVYVSYPDSGSTEKGILILTDIIGHKLINVQLIADQFAQKGYFVMIPDLFDGDPVPLNKPSDFDMPTWRNGKYHPDGTAHISSNIDPIVDACLSEMRTKYGCKKIGAVGYCFGAKYVVRHLQPKSGKVDVGYIAHPSHVTPEELRGIKGPLAIAAAETDSIFPAEKRRESEDILRELGLPYQINLYSGVKHGFAARGDPNDRIVAYAKVTAFVQAVQWFGEFLLSV
;
A
#
# COMPACT_ATOMS: atom_id res chain seq x y z
N MET A 1 -16.61 -6.80 8.26
CA MET A 1 -15.21 -6.86 7.74
C MET A 1 -15.24 -6.25 6.35
N ALA A 2 -14.64 -5.09 6.10
CA ALA A 2 -14.69 -4.42 4.78
C ALA A 2 -13.75 -5.07 3.75
N SER A 3 -12.93 -6.03 4.17
CA SER A 3 -12.22 -7.02 3.34
C SER A 3 -11.91 -8.25 4.22
N ASN A 4 -11.66 -9.40 3.61
CA ASN A 4 -11.32 -10.64 4.30
C ASN A 4 -9.83 -10.66 4.71
N PRO A 5 -9.40 -11.65 5.52
CA PRO A 5 -7.98 -11.94 5.76
C PRO A 5 -7.23 -12.37 4.49
N PRO A 6 -5.89 -12.19 4.41
CA PRO A 6 -5.03 -12.72 3.37
C PRO A 6 -5.22 -14.22 3.17
N ALA A 7 -5.11 -14.63 1.92
CA ALA A 7 -5.17 -16.02 1.48
C ALA A 7 -3.97 -16.33 0.57
N SER A 8 -3.93 -17.53 -0.02
CA SER A 8 -2.85 -17.95 -0.93
C SER A 8 -2.61 -16.98 -2.10
N CYS A 9 -3.68 -16.34 -2.60
CA CYS A 9 -3.59 -15.32 -3.66
C CYS A 9 -2.78 -14.08 -3.23
N CYS A 10 -2.69 -13.75 -1.93
CA CYS A 10 -1.87 -12.66 -1.43
C CYS A 10 -0.36 -12.94 -1.53
N ALA A 11 0.06 -14.20 -1.68
CA ALA A 11 1.46 -14.60 -1.82
C ALA A 11 1.84 -15.01 -3.25
N THR A 12 0.87 -15.15 -4.15
CA THR A 12 1.09 -15.54 -5.56
C THR A 12 1.19 -14.32 -6.48
N GLY A 13 2.17 -14.30 -7.39
CA GLY A 13 2.28 -13.26 -8.40
C GLY A 13 3.56 -13.33 -9.23
N PHE A 14 3.74 -12.36 -10.12
CA PHE A 14 4.86 -12.29 -11.06
C PHE A 14 5.87 -11.24 -10.60
N LYS A 15 7.15 -11.62 -10.61
CA LYS A 15 8.25 -10.66 -10.47
C LYS A 15 8.35 -9.85 -11.76
N HIS A 16 8.56 -8.55 -11.64
CA HIS A 16 8.76 -7.63 -12.77
C HIS A 16 10.26 -7.41 -13.00
N GLU A 17 10.61 -7.05 -14.24
CA GLU A 17 11.98 -6.77 -14.65
C GLU A 17 12.25 -5.26 -14.64
N GLY A 18 13.48 -4.89 -14.27
CA GLY A 18 13.92 -3.50 -14.19
C GLY A 18 14.99 -3.31 -13.11
N THR A 19 15.60 -2.13 -13.11
CA THR A 19 16.57 -1.72 -12.08
C THR A 19 15.98 -0.60 -11.25
N ALA A 20 15.85 -0.84 -9.95
CA ALA A 20 15.45 0.16 -8.98
C ALA A 20 16.46 1.32 -8.94
N LYS A 21 15.98 2.56 -8.92
CA LYS A 21 16.78 3.80 -8.88
C LYS A 21 16.91 4.40 -7.48
N GLY A 22 15.90 4.20 -6.64
CA GLY A 22 15.96 4.52 -5.22
C GLY A 22 16.97 3.67 -4.44
N LYS A 23 17.05 3.91 -3.13
CA LYS A 23 18.08 3.32 -2.26
C LYS A 23 17.45 2.76 -0.99
N LEU A 24 17.99 1.65 -0.51
CA LEU A 24 17.74 1.17 0.85
C LEU A 24 18.58 1.98 1.84
N SER A 25 17.98 2.29 2.98
CA SER A 25 18.60 2.99 4.10
C SER A 25 17.90 2.59 5.40
N ASN A 26 18.50 2.87 6.55
CA ASN A 26 17.85 2.56 7.84
C ASN A 26 17.13 3.79 8.39
N LEU A 27 15.92 3.58 8.90
CA LEU A 27 15.17 4.52 9.70
C LEU A 27 15.04 3.91 11.10
N LYS A 28 15.85 4.42 12.03
CA LYS A 28 16.03 3.82 13.37
C LYS A 28 16.52 2.37 13.25
N ASP A 29 15.67 1.42 13.61
CA ASP A 29 15.90 -0.01 13.72
C ASP A 29 15.38 -0.82 12.53
N PHE A 30 14.62 -0.21 11.60
CA PHE A 30 14.11 -0.90 10.42
C PHE A 30 14.59 -0.27 9.10
N GLU A 31 14.56 -1.04 8.02
CA GLU A 31 14.98 -0.61 6.70
C GLU A 31 13.85 0.14 5.97
N VAL A 32 14.20 1.16 5.19
CA VAL A 32 13.30 1.87 4.29
C VAL A 32 13.95 1.98 2.91
N TYR A 33 13.13 1.84 1.86
CA TYR A 33 13.48 2.23 0.51
C TYR A 33 13.04 3.67 0.26
N VAL A 34 13.93 4.52 -0.27
CA VAL A 34 13.63 5.90 -0.63
C VAL A 34 13.92 6.17 -2.09
N SER A 35 13.01 6.88 -2.76
CA SER A 35 13.18 7.33 -4.15
C SER A 35 12.81 8.81 -4.26
N TYR A 36 13.57 9.55 -5.07
CA TYR A 36 13.45 11.00 -5.22
C TYR A 36 13.02 11.35 -6.64
N PRO A 37 12.20 12.39 -6.82
CA PRO A 37 11.96 12.93 -8.15
C PRO A 37 13.25 13.57 -8.69
N ASP A 38 13.34 13.74 -10.01
CA ASP A 38 14.51 14.35 -10.66
C ASP A 38 14.81 15.76 -10.15
N SER A 39 13.78 16.49 -9.69
CA SER A 39 13.92 17.81 -9.07
C SER A 39 14.55 17.79 -7.68
N GLY A 40 14.66 16.63 -7.04
CA GLY A 40 15.08 16.46 -5.65
C GLY A 40 14.05 16.96 -4.61
N SER A 41 12.89 17.46 -5.05
CA SER A 41 11.87 17.99 -4.14
C SER A 41 11.26 16.89 -3.27
N THR A 42 11.06 17.22 -2.00
CA THR A 42 10.44 16.34 -0.98
C THR A 42 9.13 16.89 -0.45
N GLU A 43 8.63 18.03 -0.96
CA GLU A 43 7.45 18.69 -0.39
C GLU A 43 6.19 17.82 -0.46
N LYS A 44 6.07 16.98 -1.50
CA LYS A 44 4.99 16.01 -1.67
C LYS A 44 5.56 14.61 -1.54
N GLY A 45 5.23 13.96 -0.43
CA GLY A 45 5.63 12.60 -0.11
C GLY A 45 4.57 11.57 -0.49
N ILE A 46 5.00 10.37 -0.87
CA ILE A 46 4.16 9.16 -0.97
C ILE A 46 4.77 8.09 -0.07
N LEU A 47 3.99 7.60 0.89
CA LEU A 47 4.33 6.43 1.69
C LEU A 47 3.70 5.19 1.07
N ILE A 48 4.51 4.25 0.58
CA ILE A 48 4.01 2.97 0.06
C ILE A 48 4.04 1.92 1.17
N LEU A 49 2.87 1.40 1.51
CA LEU A 49 2.68 0.31 2.45
C LEU A 49 2.44 -0.97 1.64
N THR A 50 3.39 -1.90 1.73
CA THR A 50 3.52 -3.04 0.84
C THR A 50 2.49 -4.13 1.12
N ASP A 51 2.37 -5.06 0.17
CA ASP A 51 1.78 -6.35 0.47
C ASP A 51 2.74 -7.21 1.31
N ILE A 52 2.33 -8.42 1.65
CA ILE A 52 3.09 -9.34 2.51
C ILE A 52 4.47 -9.74 1.96
N ILE A 53 4.81 -9.41 0.71
CA ILE A 53 6.12 -9.72 0.10
C ILE A 53 7.20 -8.69 0.50
N GLY A 54 6.79 -7.52 0.99
CA GLY A 54 7.70 -6.54 1.59
C GLY A 54 8.39 -5.59 0.59
N HIS A 55 9.16 -4.66 1.13
CA HIS A 55 9.81 -3.53 0.43
C HIS A 55 10.97 -3.95 -0.47
N LYS A 56 11.57 -5.12 -0.24
CA LYS A 56 12.63 -5.69 -1.09
C LYS A 56 12.13 -6.28 -2.41
N LEU A 57 10.81 -6.43 -2.58
CA LEU A 57 10.26 -6.86 -3.86
C LEU A 57 10.52 -5.79 -4.93
N ILE A 58 11.25 -6.16 -5.99
CA ILE A 58 11.61 -5.24 -7.08
C ILE A 58 10.37 -4.53 -7.66
N ASN A 59 9.22 -5.20 -7.74
CA ASN A 59 7.99 -4.63 -8.27
C ASN A 59 7.57 -3.34 -7.54
N VAL A 60 7.60 -3.33 -6.20
CA VAL A 60 7.17 -2.16 -5.42
C VAL A 60 8.22 -1.05 -5.45
N GLN A 61 9.50 -1.39 -5.58
CA GLN A 61 10.57 -0.42 -5.82
C GLN A 61 10.42 0.27 -7.18
N LEU A 62 10.12 -0.49 -8.25
CA LEU A 62 9.82 0.06 -9.58
C LEU A 62 8.56 0.93 -9.57
N ILE A 63 7.56 0.61 -8.73
CA ILE A 63 6.38 1.46 -8.53
C ILE A 63 6.77 2.77 -7.82
N ALA A 64 7.62 2.70 -6.79
CA ALA A 64 8.13 3.90 -6.13
C ALA A 64 8.89 4.80 -7.11
N ASP A 65 9.76 4.24 -7.95
CA ASP A 65 10.47 5.00 -8.97
C ASP A 65 9.53 5.63 -10.02
N GLN A 66 8.39 5.01 -10.29
CA GLN A 66 7.36 5.62 -11.16
C GLN A 66 6.65 6.79 -10.48
N PHE A 67 6.33 6.71 -9.18
CA PHE A 67 5.82 7.86 -8.43
C PHE A 67 6.87 8.99 -8.36
N ALA A 68 8.14 8.64 -8.17
CA ALA A 68 9.24 9.61 -8.21
C ALA A 68 9.32 10.35 -9.55
N GLN A 69 9.18 9.63 -10.67
CA GLN A 69 9.07 10.25 -12.01
C GLN A 69 7.84 11.17 -12.18
N LYS A 70 6.84 11.08 -11.30
CA LYS A 70 5.68 11.99 -11.26
C LYS A 70 5.86 13.17 -10.30
N GLY A 71 7.05 13.36 -9.73
CA GLY A 71 7.38 14.51 -8.89
C GLY A 71 7.18 14.30 -7.40
N TYR A 72 7.04 13.05 -6.93
CA TYR A 72 6.87 12.73 -5.52
C TYR A 72 8.14 12.20 -4.88
N PHE A 73 8.45 12.60 -3.66
CA PHE A 73 9.38 11.84 -2.81
C PHE A 73 8.66 10.59 -2.31
N VAL A 74 9.31 9.43 -2.37
CA VAL A 74 8.66 8.14 -2.05
C VAL A 74 9.45 7.42 -0.96
N MET A 75 8.74 6.89 0.03
CA MET A 75 9.29 6.04 1.07
C MET A 75 8.52 4.72 1.14
N ILE A 76 9.22 3.60 1.31
CA ILE A 76 8.64 2.27 1.53
C ILE A 76 9.31 1.66 2.77
N PRO A 77 8.61 1.49 3.89
CA PRO A 77 9.18 0.81 5.04
C PRO A 77 9.17 -0.70 4.89
N ASP A 78 10.13 -1.34 5.55
CA ASP A 78 10.00 -2.73 5.97
C ASP A 78 8.92 -2.82 7.05
N LEU A 79 7.72 -3.25 6.65
CA LEU A 79 6.63 -3.45 7.60
C LEU A 79 6.85 -4.70 8.47
N PHE A 80 7.68 -5.65 8.03
CA PHE A 80 7.75 -6.98 8.64
C PHE A 80 9.07 -7.23 9.37
N ASP A 81 9.88 -6.19 9.54
CA ASP A 81 11.15 -6.24 10.28
C ASP A 81 12.05 -7.41 9.82
N GLY A 82 12.23 -7.53 8.50
CA GLY A 82 13.02 -8.58 7.89
C GLY A 82 12.34 -9.94 7.74
N ASP A 83 11.07 -10.10 8.13
CA ASP A 83 10.28 -11.34 7.99
C ASP A 83 9.10 -11.20 6.98
N PRO A 84 9.31 -10.81 5.71
CA PRO A 84 8.25 -10.85 4.70
C PRO A 84 7.91 -12.28 4.27
N VAL A 85 6.71 -12.48 3.75
CA VAL A 85 6.32 -13.74 3.11
C VAL A 85 7.07 -13.92 1.78
N PRO A 86 7.64 -15.09 1.49
CA PRO A 86 8.26 -15.37 0.20
C PRO A 86 7.26 -15.22 -0.96
N LEU A 87 7.69 -14.58 -2.05
CA LEU A 87 6.91 -14.56 -3.29
C LEU A 87 6.72 -15.98 -3.81
N ASN A 88 5.50 -16.31 -4.23
CA ASN A 88 5.11 -17.67 -4.62
C ASN A 88 5.47 -18.68 -3.52
N LYS A 89 5.06 -18.35 -2.30
CA LYS A 89 5.36 -19.12 -1.09
C LYS A 89 5.17 -20.64 -1.30
N PRO A 90 5.98 -21.47 -0.63
CA PRO A 90 5.75 -22.91 -0.57
C PRO A 90 4.35 -23.29 -0.07
N SER A 91 3.87 -24.48 -0.45
CA SER A 91 2.54 -24.98 -0.06
C SER A 91 2.41 -25.19 1.45
N ASP A 92 3.50 -25.57 2.10
CA ASP A 92 3.65 -25.81 3.54
C ASP A 92 3.91 -24.54 4.36
N PHE A 93 4.12 -23.38 3.72
CA PHE A 93 4.24 -22.11 4.44
C PHE A 93 2.92 -21.75 5.13
N ASP A 94 2.95 -21.68 6.47
CA ASP A 94 1.79 -21.46 7.31
C ASP A 94 1.60 -19.96 7.62
N MET A 95 0.58 -19.37 6.99
CA MET A 95 0.26 -17.94 7.14
C MET A 95 -0.09 -17.54 8.60
N PRO A 96 -0.86 -18.34 9.37
CA PRO A 96 -1.07 -18.07 10.79
C PRO A 96 0.22 -18.03 11.63
N THR A 97 1.16 -18.95 11.39
CA THR A 97 2.47 -19.01 12.07
C THR A 97 3.38 -17.86 11.68
N TRP A 98 3.42 -17.48 10.40
CA TRP A 98 4.07 -16.24 10.00
C TRP A 98 3.47 -15.05 10.76
N ARG A 99 2.15 -14.91 10.69
CA ARG A 99 1.45 -13.74 11.25
C ARG A 99 1.62 -13.60 12.76
N ASN A 100 1.68 -14.70 13.51
CA ASN A 100 1.88 -14.66 14.96
C ASN A 100 3.36 -14.45 15.35
N GLY A 101 4.25 -14.22 14.38
CA GLY A 101 5.65 -13.87 14.60
C GLY A 101 6.56 -15.07 14.83
N LYS A 102 6.07 -16.30 14.73
CA LYS A 102 6.90 -17.50 15.00
C LYS A 102 7.99 -17.75 13.96
N TYR A 103 7.91 -17.14 12.78
CA TYR A 103 8.99 -17.16 11.79
C TYR A 103 9.98 -16.01 11.98
N HIS A 104 9.57 -14.93 12.65
CA HIS A 104 10.42 -13.80 12.97
C HIS A 104 11.46 -14.20 14.04
N PRO A 105 12.76 -13.85 13.88
CA PRO A 105 13.82 -14.20 14.84
C PRO A 105 13.50 -13.78 16.29
N ASP A 106 12.93 -12.59 16.46
CA ASP A 106 12.55 -12.04 17.76
C ASP A 106 11.11 -12.37 18.22
N GLY A 107 10.38 -13.20 17.47
CA GLY A 107 8.99 -13.53 17.80
C GLY A 107 7.98 -12.39 17.54
N THR A 108 8.37 -11.37 16.79
CA THR A 108 7.54 -10.19 16.51
C THR A 108 6.37 -10.55 15.61
N ALA A 109 5.15 -10.44 16.15
CA ALA A 109 3.93 -10.71 15.39
C ALA A 109 3.61 -9.60 14.36
N HIS A 110 3.06 -9.98 13.21
CA HIS A 110 2.65 -9.08 12.12
C HIS A 110 1.23 -8.54 12.37
N ILE A 111 1.07 -7.80 13.47
CA ILE A 111 -0.20 -7.23 13.95
C ILE A 111 -0.13 -5.71 14.10
N SER A 112 -1.28 -5.04 14.15
CA SER A 112 -1.33 -3.57 14.16
C SER A 112 -0.49 -2.90 15.24
N SER A 113 -0.39 -3.47 16.45
CA SER A 113 0.42 -2.90 17.54
C SER A 113 1.92 -2.82 17.22
N ASN A 114 2.42 -3.67 16.32
CA ASN A 114 3.81 -3.70 15.90
C ASN A 114 4.03 -2.91 14.60
N ILE A 115 3.05 -2.92 13.69
CA ILE A 115 3.14 -2.23 12.40
C ILE A 115 2.83 -0.73 12.48
N ASP A 116 1.84 -0.32 13.29
CA ASP A 116 1.46 1.10 13.39
C ASP A 116 2.63 2.00 13.84
N PRO A 117 3.48 1.60 14.82
CA PRO A 117 4.68 2.37 15.18
C PRO A 117 5.67 2.58 14.03
N ILE A 118 5.84 1.59 13.14
CA ILE A 118 6.70 1.68 11.95
C ILE A 118 6.14 2.75 11.00
N VAL A 119 4.83 2.71 10.75
CA VAL A 119 4.14 3.69 9.89
C VAL A 119 4.21 5.10 10.49
N ASP A 120 3.96 5.24 11.80
CA ASP A 120 4.06 6.51 12.51
C ASP A 120 5.48 7.08 12.50
N ALA A 121 6.50 6.23 12.65
CA ALA A 121 7.90 6.64 12.54
C ALA A 121 8.25 7.16 11.14
N CYS A 122 7.76 6.51 10.08
CA CYS A 122 7.93 6.98 8.71
C CYS A 122 7.25 8.33 8.48
N LEU A 123 5.99 8.46 8.88
CA LEU A 123 5.25 9.72 8.76
C LEU A 123 5.96 10.85 9.50
N SER A 124 6.44 10.59 10.72
CA SER A 124 7.22 11.56 11.50
C SER A 124 8.51 11.97 10.78
N GLU A 125 9.29 11.02 10.28
CA GLU A 125 10.54 11.31 9.54
C GLU A 125 10.26 12.10 8.25
N MET A 126 9.23 11.70 7.49
CA MET A 126 8.80 12.40 6.27
C MET A 126 8.45 13.86 6.55
N ARG A 127 7.71 14.15 7.62
CA ARG A 127 7.37 15.52 8.02
C ARG A 127 8.58 16.31 8.51
N THR A 128 9.40 15.72 9.37
CA THR A 128 10.41 16.47 10.15
C THR A 128 11.74 16.58 9.43
N LYS A 129 12.30 15.47 8.96
CA LYS A 129 13.62 15.44 8.31
C LYS A 129 13.52 15.71 6.82
N TYR A 130 12.53 15.12 6.14
CA TYR A 130 12.34 15.32 4.70
C TYR A 130 11.48 16.54 4.37
N GLY A 131 10.83 17.18 5.35
CA GLY A 131 10.06 18.40 5.13
C GLY A 131 8.82 18.21 4.24
N CYS A 132 8.26 17.00 4.17
CA CYS A 132 7.05 16.74 3.40
C CYS A 132 5.89 17.59 3.95
N LYS A 133 5.38 18.52 3.15
CA LYS A 133 4.21 19.36 3.45
C LYS A 133 2.91 18.58 3.27
N LYS A 134 2.87 17.67 2.29
CA LYS A 134 1.75 16.78 2.00
C LYS A 134 2.24 15.35 1.85
N ILE A 135 1.53 14.39 2.45
CA ILE A 135 1.86 12.95 2.36
C ILE A 135 0.62 12.20 1.87
N GLY A 136 0.70 11.64 0.67
CA GLY A 136 -0.21 10.56 0.25
C GLY A 136 0.29 9.22 0.76
N ALA A 137 -0.60 8.23 0.89
CA ALA A 137 -0.20 6.86 1.15
C ALA A 137 -0.87 5.89 0.17
N VAL A 138 -0.07 4.93 -0.29
CA VAL A 138 -0.49 3.85 -1.19
C VAL A 138 -0.41 2.53 -0.43
N GLY A 139 -1.49 1.76 -0.41
CA GLY A 139 -1.55 0.48 0.29
C GLY A 139 -1.88 -0.66 -0.65
N TYR A 140 -1.02 -1.68 -0.71
CA TYR A 140 -1.24 -2.90 -1.50
C TYR A 140 -1.60 -4.07 -0.58
N CYS A 141 -2.73 -4.75 -0.80
CA CYS A 141 -3.14 -5.91 0.01
C CYS A 141 -3.12 -5.62 1.52
N PHE A 142 -2.07 -6.05 2.22
CA PHE A 142 -1.89 -5.89 3.66
C PHE A 142 -1.72 -4.42 4.05
N GLY A 143 -0.93 -3.67 3.27
CA GLY A 143 -0.69 -2.24 3.48
C GLY A 143 -1.95 -1.37 3.39
N ALA A 144 -3.02 -1.84 2.73
CA ALA A 144 -4.28 -1.11 2.64
C ALA A 144 -4.89 -0.81 4.00
N LYS A 145 -4.80 -1.76 4.94
CA LYS A 145 -5.23 -1.58 6.34
C LYS A 145 -4.56 -0.36 6.97
N TYR A 146 -3.26 -0.21 6.74
CA TYR A 146 -2.47 0.83 7.37
C TYR A 146 -2.62 2.19 6.69
N VAL A 147 -2.94 2.24 5.40
CA VAL A 147 -3.41 3.50 4.79
C VAL A 147 -4.70 3.96 5.47
N VAL A 148 -5.68 3.07 5.62
CA VAL A 148 -6.98 3.40 6.26
C VAL A 148 -6.78 3.86 7.70
N ARG A 149 -6.00 3.13 8.51
CA ARG A 149 -5.74 3.47 9.92
C ARG A 149 -5.08 4.83 10.11
N HIS A 150 -4.23 5.25 9.16
CA HIS A 150 -3.44 6.48 9.26
C HIS A 150 -3.94 7.65 8.41
N LEU A 151 -5.09 7.51 7.73
CA LEU A 151 -5.73 8.56 6.93
C LEU A 151 -6.39 9.64 7.79
N GLN A 152 -5.54 10.51 8.35
CA GLN A 152 -5.87 11.52 9.35
C GLN A 152 -5.18 12.87 9.03
N PRO A 153 -5.65 13.63 8.03
CA PRO A 153 -4.94 14.81 7.53
C PRO A 153 -4.73 15.89 8.62
N LYS A 154 -5.73 16.10 9.49
CA LYS A 154 -5.68 17.10 10.57
C LYS A 154 -4.74 16.73 11.72
N SER A 155 -4.25 15.49 11.76
CA SER A 155 -3.33 15.00 12.80
C SER A 155 -1.88 14.93 12.30
N GLY A 156 -1.58 15.53 11.15
CA GLY A 156 -0.23 15.50 10.55
C GLY A 156 0.20 14.14 9.97
N LYS A 157 -0.71 13.15 9.95
CA LYS A 157 -0.50 11.81 9.36
C LYS A 157 -0.72 11.86 7.84
N VAL A 158 -1.35 10.84 7.26
CA VAL A 158 -1.63 10.75 5.82
C VAL A 158 -2.72 11.76 5.43
N ASP A 159 -2.46 12.56 4.40
CA ASP A 159 -3.40 13.53 3.82
C ASP A 159 -4.38 12.88 2.84
N VAL A 160 -3.90 11.94 2.01
CA VAL A 160 -4.68 11.33 0.92
C VAL A 160 -4.37 9.84 0.84
N GLY A 161 -5.41 9.00 0.81
CA GLY A 161 -5.26 7.55 0.72
C GLY A 161 -5.54 7.02 -0.69
N TYR A 162 -4.75 6.05 -1.11
CA TYR A 162 -5.06 5.16 -2.22
C TYR A 162 -4.76 3.71 -1.80
N ILE A 163 -5.69 2.79 -2.06
CA ILE A 163 -5.50 1.37 -1.76
C ILE A 163 -5.84 0.50 -2.97
N ALA A 164 -5.08 -0.56 -3.18
CA ALA A 164 -5.31 -1.52 -4.26
C ALA A 164 -5.44 -2.94 -3.69
N HIS A 165 -6.46 -3.67 -4.18
CA HIS A 165 -6.82 -5.03 -3.78
C HIS A 165 -6.70 -5.24 -2.26
N PRO A 166 -7.49 -4.52 -1.45
CA PRO A 166 -7.27 -4.41 -0.01
C PRO A 166 -7.52 -5.73 0.74
N SER A 167 -6.83 -5.89 1.88
CA SER A 167 -7.04 -6.98 2.84
C SER A 167 -7.08 -6.43 4.26
N HIS A 168 -7.77 -7.13 5.17
CA HIS A 168 -7.82 -6.81 6.60
C HIS A 168 -8.37 -5.46 7.05
N VAL A 169 -8.97 -4.68 6.16
CA VAL A 169 -9.69 -3.47 6.52
C VAL A 169 -11.01 -3.85 7.19
N THR A 170 -11.25 -3.42 8.42
CA THR A 170 -12.58 -3.56 9.05
C THR A 170 -13.50 -2.38 8.70
N PRO A 171 -14.83 -2.54 8.80
CA PRO A 171 -15.77 -1.45 8.58
C PRO A 171 -15.55 -0.29 9.56
N GLU A 172 -15.16 -0.59 10.79
CA GLU A 172 -14.87 0.40 11.83
C GLU A 172 -13.61 1.20 11.48
N GLU A 173 -12.56 0.53 10.99
CA GLU A 173 -11.37 1.19 10.49
C GLU A 173 -11.70 2.11 9.31
N LEU A 174 -12.51 1.64 8.35
CA LEU A 174 -12.92 2.44 7.21
C LEU A 174 -13.78 3.64 7.62
N ARG A 175 -14.72 3.48 8.56
CA ARG A 175 -15.48 4.61 9.15
C ARG A 175 -14.59 5.61 9.89
N GLY A 176 -13.40 5.18 10.31
CA GLY A 176 -12.44 5.99 11.06
C GLY A 176 -11.68 7.02 10.24
N ILE A 177 -11.65 6.90 8.91
CA ILE A 177 -10.88 7.80 8.04
C ILE A 177 -11.41 9.25 8.13
N LYS A 178 -10.53 10.22 7.89
CA LYS A 178 -10.86 11.65 7.87
C LYS A 178 -10.42 12.38 6.60
N GLY A 179 -9.94 11.64 5.60
CA GLY A 179 -9.41 12.18 4.36
C GLY A 179 -9.94 11.45 3.12
N PRO A 180 -9.62 11.97 1.92
CA PRO A 180 -10.03 11.38 0.65
C PRO A 180 -9.39 10.00 0.43
N LEU A 181 -10.16 9.03 -0.06
CA LEU A 181 -9.72 7.65 -0.32
C LEU A 181 -10.11 7.15 -1.72
N ALA A 182 -9.12 6.67 -2.49
CA ALA A 182 -9.36 5.90 -3.71
C ALA A 182 -9.10 4.40 -3.52
N ILE A 183 -9.91 3.57 -4.17
CA ILE A 183 -9.83 2.10 -4.14
C ILE A 183 -9.70 1.56 -5.57
N ALA A 184 -8.67 0.75 -5.83
CA ALA A 184 -8.53 -0.06 -7.03
C ALA A 184 -8.88 -1.52 -6.72
N ALA A 185 -10.08 -1.94 -7.13
CA ALA A 185 -10.64 -3.26 -6.84
C ALA A 185 -10.41 -4.23 -8.01
N ALA A 186 -9.99 -5.46 -7.70
CA ALA A 186 -10.01 -6.56 -8.65
C ALA A 186 -11.43 -7.16 -8.74
N GLU A 187 -11.85 -7.55 -9.94
CA GLU A 187 -13.13 -8.22 -10.16
C GLU A 187 -13.20 -9.59 -9.49
N THR A 188 -12.16 -10.41 -9.70
CA THR A 188 -12.09 -11.78 -9.16
C THR A 188 -11.20 -11.81 -7.93
N ASP A 189 -11.73 -11.35 -6.79
CA ASP A 189 -11.00 -11.24 -5.54
C ASP A 189 -11.79 -11.86 -4.38
N SER A 190 -11.28 -12.96 -3.82
CA SER A 190 -11.88 -13.61 -2.64
C SER A 190 -11.62 -12.82 -1.36
N ILE A 191 -10.66 -11.90 -1.36
CA ILE A 191 -10.30 -11.06 -0.22
C ILE A 191 -11.16 -9.80 -0.19
N PHE A 192 -11.37 -9.18 -1.34
CA PHE A 192 -12.25 -8.02 -1.50
C PHE A 192 -13.38 -8.29 -2.51
N PRO A 193 -14.30 -9.23 -2.18
CA PRO A 193 -15.37 -9.63 -3.09
C PRO A 193 -16.41 -8.53 -3.27
N ALA A 194 -17.32 -8.71 -4.23
CA ALA A 194 -18.34 -7.72 -4.57
C ALA A 194 -19.19 -7.25 -3.37
N GLU A 195 -19.50 -8.13 -2.43
CA GLU A 195 -20.21 -7.77 -1.19
C GLU A 195 -19.41 -6.76 -0.35
N LYS A 196 -18.11 -7.02 -0.14
CA LYS A 196 -17.24 -6.15 0.65
C LYS A 196 -16.93 -4.82 -0.04
N ARG A 197 -16.86 -4.84 -1.37
CA ARG A 197 -16.76 -3.63 -2.17
C ARG A 197 -18.00 -2.74 -2.01
N ARG A 198 -19.21 -3.31 -2.06
CA ARG A 198 -20.46 -2.57 -1.83
C ARG A 198 -20.55 -2.03 -0.40
N GLU A 199 -20.21 -2.85 0.60
CA GLU A 199 -20.15 -2.41 2.01
C GLU A 199 -19.20 -1.21 2.18
N SER A 200 -18.07 -1.21 1.48
CA SER A 200 -17.11 -0.09 1.50
C SER A 200 -17.66 1.16 0.82
N GLU A 201 -18.35 1.01 -0.32
CA GLU A 201 -19.02 2.12 -1.02
C GLU A 201 -20.09 2.77 -0.15
N ASP A 202 -20.92 1.97 0.52
CA ASP A 202 -21.95 2.45 1.44
C ASP A 202 -21.35 3.27 2.59
N ILE A 203 -20.29 2.75 3.22
CA ILE A 203 -19.56 3.46 4.28
C ILE A 203 -18.97 4.78 3.76
N LEU A 204 -18.30 4.76 2.61
CA LEU A 204 -17.67 5.96 2.06
C LEU A 204 -18.69 7.03 1.69
N ARG A 205 -19.85 6.62 1.15
CA ARG A 205 -20.98 7.51 0.90
C ARG A 205 -21.51 8.13 2.19
N GLU A 206 -21.67 7.34 3.26
CA GLU A 206 -22.12 7.82 4.58
C GLU A 206 -21.16 8.85 5.20
N LEU A 207 -19.85 8.68 5.02
CA LEU A 207 -18.85 9.59 5.56
C LEU A 207 -18.84 10.97 4.87
N GLY A 208 -19.36 11.08 3.65
CA GLY A 208 -19.38 12.32 2.87
C GLY A 208 -17.98 12.86 2.50
N LEU A 209 -16.95 12.03 2.61
CA LEU A 209 -15.58 12.36 2.17
C LEU A 209 -15.43 12.04 0.68
N PRO A 210 -14.55 12.75 -0.06
CA PRO A 210 -14.28 12.39 -1.46
C PRO A 210 -13.74 10.96 -1.55
N TYR A 211 -14.34 10.15 -2.42
CA TYR A 211 -13.87 8.80 -2.69
C TYR A 211 -13.98 8.44 -4.17
N GLN A 212 -13.18 7.46 -4.59
CA GLN A 212 -13.24 6.85 -5.91
C GLN A 212 -13.09 5.34 -5.77
N ILE A 213 -13.92 4.56 -6.46
CA ILE A 213 -13.75 3.10 -6.56
C ILE A 213 -13.74 2.72 -8.03
N ASN A 214 -12.64 2.11 -8.48
CA ASN A 214 -12.54 1.53 -9.81
C ASN A 214 -12.55 0.01 -9.70
N LEU A 215 -13.40 -0.65 -10.48
CA LEU A 215 -13.40 -2.10 -10.66
C LEU A 215 -12.65 -2.46 -11.94
N TYR A 216 -11.58 -3.24 -11.81
CA TYR A 216 -10.81 -3.75 -12.93
C TYR A 216 -11.25 -5.18 -13.25
N SER A 217 -11.82 -5.39 -14.45
CA SER A 217 -12.28 -6.71 -14.92
C SER A 217 -11.12 -7.59 -15.37
N GLY A 218 -11.30 -8.90 -15.26
CA GLY A 218 -10.33 -9.90 -15.71
C GLY A 218 -9.07 -10.01 -14.85
N VAL A 219 -9.01 -9.32 -13.71
CA VAL A 219 -7.88 -9.38 -12.78
C VAL A 219 -8.25 -9.94 -11.42
N LYS A 220 -7.22 -10.40 -10.71
CA LYS A 220 -7.32 -11.02 -9.39
C LYS A 220 -6.58 -10.22 -8.33
N HIS A 221 -6.68 -10.65 -7.09
CA HIS A 221 -5.94 -10.08 -5.97
C HIS A 221 -4.43 -9.94 -6.30
N GLY A 222 -3.82 -8.80 -5.94
CA GLY A 222 -2.41 -8.53 -6.22
C GLY A 222 -2.12 -7.92 -7.61
N PHE A 223 -3.11 -7.74 -8.50
CA PHE A 223 -2.87 -7.28 -9.88
C PHE A 223 -2.06 -5.98 -9.99
N ALA A 224 -2.27 -5.03 -9.07
CA ALA A 224 -1.63 -3.72 -9.13
C ALA A 224 -0.14 -3.74 -8.73
N ALA A 225 0.28 -4.71 -7.91
CA ALA A 225 1.67 -4.86 -7.47
C ALA A 225 2.40 -6.03 -8.14
N ARG A 226 1.71 -7.12 -8.45
CA ARG A 226 2.30 -8.42 -8.84
C ARG A 226 1.61 -9.08 -10.03
N GLY A 227 0.80 -8.34 -10.80
CA GLY A 227 0.15 -8.86 -12.00
C GLY A 227 1.14 -9.37 -13.05
N ASP A 228 0.74 -10.35 -13.85
CA ASP A 228 1.51 -10.86 -14.99
C ASP A 228 1.69 -9.76 -16.04
N PRO A 229 2.92 -9.34 -16.39
CA PRO A 229 3.14 -8.37 -17.45
C PRO A 229 2.85 -8.92 -18.86
N ASN A 230 2.80 -10.25 -19.04
CA ASN A 230 2.56 -10.88 -20.35
C ASN A 230 1.07 -11.12 -20.64
N ASP A 231 0.22 -11.11 -19.61
CA ASP A 231 -1.22 -11.07 -19.80
C ASP A 231 -1.66 -9.63 -20.09
N ARG A 232 -2.14 -9.38 -21.31
CA ARG A 232 -2.54 -8.04 -21.77
C ARG A 232 -3.60 -7.38 -20.87
N ILE A 233 -4.56 -8.14 -20.35
CA ILE A 233 -5.64 -7.60 -19.51
C ILE A 233 -5.04 -7.17 -18.17
N VAL A 234 -4.19 -8.00 -17.59
CA VAL A 234 -3.52 -7.72 -16.31
C VAL A 234 -2.55 -6.55 -16.45
N ALA A 235 -1.75 -6.52 -17.52
CA ALA A 235 -0.82 -5.43 -17.81
C ALA A 235 -1.56 -4.09 -17.97
N TYR A 236 -2.65 -4.06 -18.73
CA TYR A 236 -3.50 -2.87 -18.86
C TYR A 236 -4.03 -2.41 -17.50
N ALA A 237 -4.68 -3.32 -16.76
CA ALA A 237 -5.28 -3.02 -15.46
C ALA A 237 -4.25 -2.45 -14.47
N LYS A 238 -3.06 -3.06 -14.40
CA LYS A 238 -1.95 -2.58 -13.55
C LYS A 238 -1.54 -1.14 -13.89
N VAL A 239 -1.34 -0.85 -15.17
CA VAL A 239 -0.99 0.52 -15.63
C VAL A 239 -2.11 1.50 -15.30
N THR A 240 -3.36 1.17 -15.57
CA THR A 240 -4.49 2.06 -15.27
C THR A 240 -4.73 2.25 -13.77
N ALA A 241 -4.47 1.25 -12.93
CA ALA A 241 -4.52 1.40 -11.47
C ALA A 241 -3.43 2.36 -10.98
N PHE A 242 -2.23 2.29 -11.55
CA PHE A 242 -1.19 3.29 -11.26
C PHE A 242 -1.59 4.70 -11.72
N VAL A 243 -2.17 4.83 -12.92
CA VAL A 243 -2.68 6.13 -13.43
C VAL A 243 -3.78 6.68 -12.52
N GLN A 244 -4.71 5.83 -12.05
CA GLN A 244 -5.73 6.22 -11.06
C GLN A 244 -5.07 6.81 -9.81
N ALA A 245 -4.04 6.16 -9.25
CA ALA A 245 -3.34 6.67 -8.08
C ALA A 245 -2.69 8.04 -8.34
N VAL A 246 -2.00 8.21 -9.47
CA VAL A 246 -1.35 9.47 -9.85
C VAL A 246 -2.37 10.59 -10.06
N GLN A 247 -3.49 10.32 -10.74
CA GLN A 247 -4.56 11.29 -10.92
C GLN A 247 -5.19 11.69 -9.58
N TRP A 248 -5.47 10.72 -8.71
CA TRP A 248 -6.02 10.95 -7.38
C TRP A 248 -5.09 11.83 -6.53
N PHE A 249 -3.80 11.51 -6.49
CA PHE A 249 -2.82 12.34 -5.77
C PHE A 249 -2.60 13.70 -6.42
N GLY A 250 -2.68 13.79 -7.76
CA GLY A 250 -2.60 15.06 -8.47
C GLY A 250 -3.69 16.05 -8.03
N GLU A 251 -4.91 15.54 -7.81
CA GLU A 251 -6.05 16.34 -7.36
C GLU A 251 -6.00 16.67 -5.86
N PHE A 252 -5.70 15.69 -5.01
CA PHE A 252 -5.87 15.86 -3.56
C PHE A 252 -4.59 16.21 -2.78
N LEU A 253 -3.40 16.07 -3.38
CA LEU A 253 -2.12 16.55 -2.79
C LEU A 253 -1.69 17.90 -3.38
N LEU A 254 -2.65 18.78 -3.68
CA LEU A 254 -2.36 20.17 -4.01
C LEU A 254 -1.88 20.90 -2.76
N SER A 255 -0.78 21.66 -2.90
CA SER A 255 -0.36 22.60 -1.87
C SER A 255 -1.30 23.79 -1.94
N VAL A 256 -2.02 24.08 -0.84
CA VAL A 256 -2.75 25.34 -0.67
C VAL A 256 -1.76 26.44 -0.37
#